data_AF-A0A1I7C1P3-F1
#
_entry.id   AF-A0A1I7C1P3-F1
#
_cell.length_a   1.000
_cell.length_b   1.000
_cell.length_c   1.000
_cell.angle_alpha   90.00
_cell.angle_beta   90.00
_cell.angle_gamma   90.00
#
_symmetry.space_group_name_H-M   'P 1'
#
loop_
_entity.id
_entity.type
_entity.pdbx_description
1 polymer ?
#
loop_
_entity_poly.entity_id
_entity_poly.type
_entity_poly.pdbx_seq_one_letter_code
_entity_poly.pdbx_strand_id
1 'polypeptide(L)'
;MTSTVTPPAPDILSPEYLADPYPLHRVLRDSHPVTFHEATQSWLISRYADVAAAFRTQAFSSRNYEWQLEPIHGRTILQMEGKEHATHRALLNPFFRGKGLEAFLPVITRDAAELVDGVVARAAAQLVDGFAGRGRADLVAEFTTWFPINVMVDMLGLPKSDHERFHGWYHAIMAHLNNLAGDPAVTARADQTREELREYVLPIIRERREGDGDDLLSRLCRAEVDGERMSDEEIKAFVSLLLVAGGETTDKAIASMVRNLLDSPDQLAAVRADRSLADAVIAETLRFSGPVHMIMRQTEEAVELSGTTIPAGATCILMLARPRRPWSSPGRPSRPAPPASSCSRRPTGTSATSSAPTSSTSTGPTSTSARRSPAPPTTCSSSSGGTSASARCWPAPR
;
A
#
# COMPACT_ATOMS: atom_id res chain seq x y z
N MET A 1 -1.53 -8.83 -47.33
CA MET A 1 -1.82 -9.26 -45.96
C MET A 1 -0.52 -9.27 -45.18
N THR A 2 -0.19 -8.17 -44.51
CA THR A 2 0.99 -8.08 -43.64
C THR A 2 0.68 -8.91 -42.40
N SER A 3 1.32 -10.08 -42.27
CA SER A 3 1.27 -10.90 -41.06
C SER A 3 1.85 -10.06 -39.92
N THR A 4 1.00 -9.54 -39.04
CA THR A 4 1.45 -8.83 -37.83
C THR A 4 1.98 -9.89 -36.87
N VAL A 5 3.30 -10.06 -36.86
CA VAL A 5 4.00 -10.89 -35.87
C VAL A 5 3.70 -10.31 -34.50
N THR A 6 3.02 -11.08 -33.65
CA THR A 6 2.81 -10.72 -32.25
C THR A 6 4.18 -10.65 -31.57
N PRO A 7 4.55 -9.51 -30.96
CA PRO A 7 5.82 -9.41 -30.23
C PRO A 7 5.86 -10.42 -29.07
N PRO A 8 7.04 -10.95 -28.69
CA PRO A 8 7.16 -11.81 -27.53
C PRO A 8 6.72 -11.10 -26.25
N ALA A 9 6.25 -11.87 -25.26
CA ALA A 9 5.89 -11.33 -23.96
C ALA A 9 7.14 -10.78 -23.27
N PRO A 10 7.15 -9.50 -22.81
CA PRO A 10 8.27 -8.93 -22.08
C PRO A 10 8.55 -9.63 -20.76
N ASP A 11 9.83 -9.78 -20.44
CA ASP A 11 10.29 -10.21 -19.11
C ASP A 11 10.35 -8.99 -18.16
N ILE A 12 9.58 -9.05 -17.08
CA ILE A 12 9.48 -7.97 -16.08
C ILE A 12 10.68 -7.92 -15.12
N LEU A 13 11.60 -8.89 -15.20
CA LEU A 13 12.88 -8.90 -14.47
C LEU A 13 14.06 -8.47 -15.36
N SER A 14 13.82 -8.18 -16.64
CA SER A 14 14.88 -7.79 -17.57
C SER A 14 15.48 -6.41 -17.23
N PRO A 15 16.77 -6.18 -17.55
CA PRO A 15 17.39 -4.86 -17.42
C PRO A 15 16.66 -3.76 -18.19
N GLU A 16 16.08 -4.11 -19.34
CA GLU A 16 15.28 -3.22 -20.18
C GLU A 16 14.01 -2.75 -19.46
N TYR A 17 13.33 -3.66 -18.75
CA TYR A 17 12.18 -3.33 -17.93
C TYR A 17 12.54 -2.42 -16.75
N LEU A 18 13.67 -2.69 -16.10
CA LEU A 18 14.17 -1.86 -15.00
C LEU A 18 14.53 -0.44 -15.45
N ALA A 19 15.06 -0.30 -16.67
CA ALA A 19 15.43 1.00 -17.24
C ALA A 19 14.20 1.82 -17.70
N ASP A 20 13.27 1.20 -18.43
CA ASP A 20 12.04 1.84 -18.89
C ASP A 20 10.90 0.81 -19.06
N PRO A 21 10.00 0.66 -18.07
CA PRO A 21 8.97 -0.37 -18.11
C PRO A 21 7.80 -0.02 -19.05
N TYR A 22 7.62 1.25 -19.43
CA TYR A 22 6.39 1.70 -20.09
C TYR A 22 6.23 1.22 -21.55
N PRO A 23 7.30 1.14 -22.38
CA PRO A 23 7.22 0.49 -23.68
C PRO A 23 6.81 -0.97 -23.58
N LEU A 24 7.31 -1.68 -22.57
CA LEU A 24 7.01 -3.10 -22.34
C LEU A 24 5.59 -3.30 -21.79
N HIS A 25 5.11 -2.40 -20.91
CA HIS A 25 3.69 -2.38 -20.49
C HIS A 25 2.73 -2.19 -21.67
N ARG A 26 3.13 -1.45 -22.71
CA ARG A 26 2.31 -1.34 -23.93
C ARG A 26 2.24 -2.68 -24.66
N VAL A 27 3.35 -3.39 -24.82
CA VAL A 27 3.37 -4.73 -25.43
C VAL A 27 2.49 -5.70 -24.63
N LEU A 28 2.63 -5.73 -23.30
CA LEU A 28 1.78 -6.55 -22.43
C LEU A 28 0.30 -6.20 -22.64
N ARG A 29 -0.08 -4.93 -22.56
CA ARG A 29 -1.49 -4.52 -22.69
C ARG A 29 -2.11 -4.83 -24.05
N ASP A 30 -1.35 -4.62 -25.12
CA ASP A 30 -1.86 -4.68 -26.49
C ASP A 30 -1.84 -6.13 -27.02
N SER A 31 -0.84 -6.92 -26.66
CA SER A 31 -0.62 -8.28 -27.19
C SER A 31 -0.76 -9.42 -26.17
N HIS A 32 -0.51 -9.16 -24.88
CA HIS A 32 -0.48 -10.18 -23.81
C HIS A 32 -1.26 -9.72 -22.56
N PRO A 33 -2.57 -9.45 -22.68
CA PRO A 33 -3.34 -8.79 -21.62
C PRO A 33 -3.39 -9.59 -20.32
N VAL A 34 -3.39 -10.91 -20.45
CA VAL A 34 -3.23 -11.90 -19.38
C VAL A 34 -2.21 -12.91 -19.89
N THR A 35 -1.07 -13.06 -19.20
CA THR A 35 -0.01 -13.99 -19.60
C THR A 35 0.70 -14.59 -18.39
N PHE A 36 1.13 -15.84 -18.49
CA PHE A 36 1.91 -16.47 -17.44
C PHE A 36 3.38 -16.09 -17.58
N HIS A 37 3.98 -15.59 -16.50
CA HIS A 37 5.37 -15.20 -16.44
C HIS A 37 6.17 -16.24 -15.65
N GLU A 38 6.89 -17.08 -16.39
CA GLU A 38 7.66 -18.21 -15.86
C GLU A 38 8.67 -17.79 -14.79
N ALA A 39 9.42 -16.71 -14.99
CA ALA A 39 10.47 -16.32 -14.05
C ALA A 39 9.93 -15.94 -12.65
N THR A 40 8.68 -15.50 -12.56
CA THR A 40 8.02 -15.18 -11.28
C THR A 40 6.91 -16.17 -10.91
N GLN A 41 6.70 -17.23 -11.70
CA GLN A 41 5.59 -18.19 -11.53
C GLN A 41 4.24 -17.52 -11.24
N SER A 42 3.92 -16.45 -11.99
CA SER A 42 2.78 -15.58 -11.72
C SER A 42 2.07 -15.16 -13.00
N TRP A 43 0.78 -14.86 -12.92
CA TRP A 43 -0.02 -14.32 -14.01
C TRP A 43 0.07 -12.79 -14.05
N LEU A 44 0.53 -12.22 -15.17
CA LEU A 44 0.55 -10.78 -15.38
C LEU A 44 -0.78 -10.32 -15.96
N ILE A 45 -1.42 -9.32 -15.33
CA ILE A 45 -2.68 -8.73 -15.78
C ILE A 45 -2.42 -7.25 -16.09
N SER A 46 -2.48 -6.87 -17.37
CA SER A 46 -1.94 -5.59 -17.85
C SER A 46 -2.96 -4.58 -18.38
N ARG A 47 -4.16 -5.03 -18.75
CA ARG A 47 -5.23 -4.14 -19.20
C ARG A 47 -5.92 -3.48 -18.01
N TYR A 48 -6.14 -2.18 -18.09
CA TYR A 48 -6.86 -1.42 -17.06
C TYR A 48 -8.24 -2.01 -16.72
N ALA A 49 -8.99 -2.48 -17.72
CA ALA A 49 -10.30 -3.08 -17.50
C ALA A 49 -10.21 -4.35 -16.64
N ASP A 50 -9.24 -5.22 -16.94
CA ASP A 50 -9.02 -6.48 -16.24
C ASP A 50 -8.48 -6.24 -14.83
N VAL A 51 -7.52 -5.32 -14.67
CA VAL A 51 -7.02 -4.90 -13.35
C VAL A 51 -8.14 -4.31 -12.48
N ALA A 52 -8.96 -3.43 -13.06
CA ALA A 52 -10.08 -2.83 -12.34
C ALA A 52 -11.20 -3.83 -12.02
N ALA A 53 -11.39 -4.86 -12.85
CA ALA A 53 -12.28 -5.98 -12.56
C ALA A 53 -11.70 -6.82 -11.41
N ALA A 54 -10.42 -7.17 -11.46
CA ALA A 54 -9.74 -7.94 -10.42
C ALA A 54 -9.88 -7.29 -9.04
N PHE A 55 -9.71 -5.97 -8.93
CA PHE A 55 -9.90 -5.25 -7.65
C PHE A 55 -11.34 -5.24 -7.11
N ARG A 56 -12.35 -5.57 -7.92
CA ARG A 56 -13.77 -5.59 -7.50
C ARG A 56 -14.28 -7.01 -7.25
N THR A 57 -13.59 -8.02 -7.77
CA THR A 57 -14.01 -9.41 -7.68
C THR A 57 -13.42 -10.05 -6.43
N GLN A 58 -14.25 -10.70 -5.62
CA GLN A 58 -13.81 -11.35 -4.37
C GLN A 58 -12.85 -12.52 -4.61
N ALA A 59 -12.87 -13.12 -5.81
CA ALA A 59 -11.95 -14.17 -6.20
C ALA A 59 -10.47 -13.75 -6.15
N PHE A 60 -10.15 -12.45 -6.18
CA PHE A 60 -8.78 -11.95 -6.00
C PHE A 60 -8.52 -11.53 -4.55
N SER A 61 -7.95 -12.44 -3.79
CA SER A 61 -7.60 -12.28 -2.38
C SER A 61 -6.28 -11.53 -2.19
N SER A 62 -6.15 -10.90 -1.01
CA SER A 62 -4.92 -10.26 -0.54
C SER A 62 -4.10 -11.15 0.41
N ARG A 63 -4.44 -12.44 0.53
CA ARG A 63 -3.71 -13.44 1.36
C ARG A 63 -2.24 -13.61 1.01
N ASN A 64 -1.80 -13.17 -0.17
CA ASN A 64 -0.39 -13.14 -0.51
C ASN A 64 0.46 -12.36 0.52
N TYR A 65 -0.13 -11.40 1.22
CA TYR A 65 0.54 -10.63 2.26
C TYR A 65 0.84 -11.43 3.54
N GLU A 66 0.18 -12.57 3.77
CA GLU A 66 0.46 -13.47 4.92
C GLU A 66 1.87 -14.07 4.83
N TRP A 67 2.38 -14.33 3.63
CA TRP A 67 3.76 -14.81 3.46
C TRP A 67 4.72 -13.71 3.03
N GLN A 68 4.22 -12.59 2.46
CA GLN A 68 5.07 -11.49 1.99
C GLN A 68 5.40 -10.46 3.07
N LEU A 69 4.44 -10.11 3.93
CA LEU A 69 4.54 -8.96 4.85
C LEU A 69 4.40 -9.36 6.32
N GLU A 70 3.52 -10.33 6.64
CA GLU A 70 3.28 -10.77 8.02
C GLU A 70 4.56 -11.22 8.77
N PRO A 71 5.53 -11.93 8.16
CA PRO A 71 6.73 -12.37 8.88
C PRO A 71 7.55 -11.22 9.49
N ILE A 72 7.44 -10.02 8.93
CA ILE A 72 8.16 -8.83 9.38
C ILE A 72 7.28 -7.92 10.22
N HIS A 73 6.09 -7.60 9.71
CA HIS A 73 5.22 -6.61 10.33
C HIS A 73 4.35 -7.19 11.43
N GLY A 74 3.99 -8.47 11.34
CA GLY A 74 2.81 -9.05 11.99
C GLY A 74 1.56 -8.88 11.11
N ARG A 75 0.40 -9.33 11.60
CA ARG A 75 -0.86 -9.26 10.85
C ARG A 75 -1.29 -7.81 10.68
N THR A 76 -1.45 -7.36 9.43
CA THR A 76 -1.80 -5.96 9.10
C THR A 76 -3.08 -5.87 8.28
N ILE A 77 -3.63 -4.66 8.19
CA ILE A 77 -4.82 -4.38 7.36
C ILE A 77 -4.68 -4.79 5.89
N LEU A 78 -3.47 -4.91 5.34
CA LEU A 78 -3.27 -5.27 3.93
C LEU A 78 -3.72 -6.70 3.60
N GLN A 79 -3.67 -7.62 4.57
CA GLN A 79 -4.04 -9.02 4.38
C GLN A 79 -5.42 -9.38 4.95
N MET A 80 -6.06 -8.44 5.64
CA MET A 80 -7.39 -8.63 6.22
C MET A 80 -8.44 -8.56 5.12
N GLU A 81 -9.55 -9.29 5.31
CA GLU A 81 -10.66 -9.31 4.37
C GLU A 81 -12.02 -9.14 5.09
N GLY A 82 -13.08 -8.85 4.32
CA GLY A 82 -14.44 -8.79 4.84
C GLY A 82 -14.64 -7.82 6.02
N LYS A 83 -15.22 -8.34 7.12
CA LYS A 83 -15.53 -7.55 8.33
C LYS A 83 -14.24 -7.08 9.02
N GLU A 84 -13.23 -7.94 9.15
CA GLU A 84 -11.96 -7.62 9.84
C GLU A 84 -11.29 -6.39 9.22
N HIS A 85 -11.17 -6.38 7.89
CA HIS A 85 -10.65 -5.23 7.15
C HIS A 85 -11.53 -3.98 7.31
N ALA A 86 -12.86 -4.13 7.28
CA ALA A 86 -13.78 -3.01 7.42
C ALA A 86 -13.66 -2.34 8.79
N THR A 87 -13.58 -3.11 9.89
CA THR A 87 -13.37 -2.58 11.25
C THR A 87 -12.02 -1.85 11.33
N HIS A 88 -10.92 -2.51 10.98
CA HIS A 88 -9.58 -1.91 11.06
C HIS A 88 -9.47 -0.64 10.23
N ARG A 89 -10.07 -0.64 9.04
CA ARG A 89 -10.12 0.56 8.21
C ARG A 89 -10.91 1.69 8.85
N ALA A 90 -12.02 1.39 9.52
CA ALA A 90 -12.83 2.38 10.22
C ALA A 90 -12.07 2.99 11.41
N LEU A 91 -11.26 2.19 12.12
CA LEU A 91 -10.38 2.65 13.20
C LEU A 91 -9.29 3.60 12.69
N LEU A 92 -8.72 3.33 11.51
CA LEU A 92 -7.56 4.07 10.98
C LEU A 92 -7.93 5.30 10.13
N ASN A 93 -8.97 5.20 9.29
CA ASN A 93 -9.34 6.24 8.32
C ASN A 93 -9.45 7.67 8.89
N PRO A 94 -10.01 7.90 10.11
CA PRO A 94 -10.16 9.23 10.66
C PRO A 94 -8.85 10.01 10.79
N PHE A 95 -7.71 9.32 10.97
CA PHE A 95 -6.40 9.96 11.16
C PHE A 95 -5.72 10.37 9.86
N PHE A 96 -6.09 9.74 8.74
CA PHE A 96 -5.46 9.93 7.44
C PHE A 96 -6.37 10.64 6.42
N ARG A 97 -7.48 11.23 6.87
CA ARG A 97 -8.45 11.92 6.01
C ARG A 97 -9.00 13.19 6.64
N GLY A 98 -9.25 14.20 5.79
CA GLY A 98 -9.87 15.46 6.18
C GLY A 98 -9.19 16.08 7.41
N LYS A 99 -10.00 16.44 8.41
CA LYS A 99 -9.54 17.10 9.64
C LYS A 99 -8.48 16.32 10.43
N GLY A 100 -8.46 14.99 10.35
CA GLY A 100 -7.44 14.20 11.04
C GLY A 100 -6.06 14.41 10.45
N LEU A 101 -5.97 14.51 9.12
CA LEU A 101 -4.73 14.82 8.42
C LEU A 101 -4.31 16.28 8.63
N GLU A 102 -5.28 17.21 8.66
CA GLU A 102 -5.03 18.64 8.92
C GLU A 102 -4.31 18.87 10.25
N ALA A 103 -4.59 18.06 11.27
CA ALA A 103 -3.92 18.14 12.58
C ALA A 103 -2.41 17.87 12.51
N PHE A 104 -1.94 17.16 11.48
CA PHE A 104 -0.52 16.82 11.29
C PHE A 104 0.19 17.73 10.29
N LEU A 105 -0.51 18.62 9.59
CA LEU A 105 0.11 19.58 8.67
C LEU A 105 1.25 20.41 9.30
N PRO A 106 1.15 20.87 10.57
CA PRO A 106 2.25 21.58 11.20
C PRO A 106 3.53 20.73 11.35
N VAL A 107 3.37 19.44 11.72
CA VAL A 107 4.48 18.48 11.85
C VAL A 107 5.14 18.27 10.49
N ILE A 108 4.33 17.98 9.46
CA ILE A 108 4.80 17.76 8.08
C ILE A 108 5.57 18.98 7.57
N THR A 109 5.02 20.19 7.78
CA THR A 109 5.61 21.45 7.28
C THR A 109 6.93 21.75 7.99
N ARG A 110 6.99 21.56 9.31
CA ARG A 110 8.22 21.74 10.10
C ARG A 110 9.33 20.80 9.62
N ASP A 111 9.04 19.51 9.48
CA ASP A 111 10.05 18.52 9.11
C ASP A 111 10.54 18.73 7.68
N ALA A 112 9.64 19.14 6.77
CA ALA A 112 10.03 19.55 5.43
C ALA A 112 11.00 20.74 5.46
N ALA A 113 10.68 21.79 6.25
CA ALA A 113 11.53 22.97 6.37
C ALA A 113 12.90 22.63 6.97
N GLU A 114 12.95 21.89 8.10
CA GLU A 114 14.20 21.49 8.76
C GLU A 114 15.13 20.70 7.81
N LEU A 115 14.58 19.75 7.05
CA LEU A 115 15.36 18.95 6.11
C LEU A 115 15.81 19.76 4.89
N VAL A 116 14.93 20.59 4.33
CA VAL A 116 15.29 21.48 3.20
C VAL A 116 16.37 22.47 3.63
N ASP A 117 16.23 23.09 4.81
CA ASP A 117 17.24 23.99 5.36
C ASP A 117 18.55 23.25 5.61
N GLY A 118 18.52 22.01 6.09
CA GLY A 118 19.70 21.16 6.22
C GLY A 118 20.39 20.89 4.89
N VAL A 119 19.64 20.58 3.83
CA VAL A 119 20.18 20.39 2.47
C VAL A 119 20.79 21.70 1.95
N VAL A 120 20.09 22.82 2.11
CA VAL A 120 20.57 24.15 1.69
C VAL A 120 21.81 24.57 2.48
N ALA A 121 21.83 24.37 3.79
CA ALA A 121 22.95 24.70 4.67
C ALA A 121 24.19 23.85 4.36
N ARG A 122 24.03 22.54 4.13
CA ARG A 122 25.14 21.67 3.68
C ARG A 122 25.68 22.12 2.32
N ALA A 123 24.79 22.43 1.38
CA ALA A 123 25.19 22.98 0.09
C ALA A 123 25.91 24.34 0.24
N ALA A 124 25.47 25.20 1.17
CA ALA A 124 26.06 26.51 1.43
C ALA A 124 27.40 26.44 2.18
N ALA A 125 27.55 25.60 3.20
CA ALA A 125 28.81 25.40 3.94
C ALA A 125 29.93 24.92 2.99
N GLN A 126 29.61 24.00 2.08
CA GLN A 126 30.55 23.56 1.04
C GLN A 126 30.93 24.65 0.02
N LEU A 127 30.10 25.68 -0.17
CA LEU A 127 30.45 26.86 -0.98
C LEU A 127 31.38 27.83 -0.22
N VAL A 128 31.24 27.90 1.10
CA VAL A 128 32.03 28.79 1.97
C VAL A 128 33.41 28.17 2.30
N ASP A 129 33.49 26.85 2.47
CA ASP A 129 34.72 26.15 2.90
C ASP A 129 35.75 25.91 1.78
N GLY A 130 35.42 26.22 0.53
CA GLY A 130 36.36 26.08 -0.59
C GLY A 130 35.78 26.60 -1.89
N PHE A 131 36.51 27.47 -2.58
CA PHE A 131 36.08 28.26 -3.74
C PHE A 131 35.78 27.49 -5.05
N ALA A 132 35.10 26.33 -4.97
CA ALA A 132 33.98 25.85 -5.81
C ALA A 132 33.85 24.31 -5.70
N GLY A 133 32.62 23.77 -5.77
CA GLY A 133 32.52 22.42 -6.36
C GLY A 133 31.30 21.51 -6.19
N ARG A 134 30.13 21.93 -5.69
CA ARG A 134 28.92 21.11 -5.93
C ARG A 134 27.89 21.78 -6.83
N GLY A 135 27.22 22.86 -6.42
CA GLY A 135 26.06 23.35 -7.18
C GLY A 135 25.03 22.24 -7.49
N ARG A 136 25.08 21.15 -6.70
CA ARG A 136 24.44 19.86 -6.93
C ARG A 136 24.21 19.21 -5.58
N ALA A 137 23.06 18.57 -5.40
CA ALA A 137 22.72 17.75 -4.26
C ALA A 137 22.17 16.43 -4.78
N ASP A 138 22.32 15.36 -4.01
CA ASP A 138 21.57 14.12 -4.27
C ASP A 138 20.27 14.19 -3.47
N LEU A 139 19.18 14.62 -4.11
CA LEU A 139 17.90 14.77 -3.43
C LEU A 139 17.34 13.46 -2.89
N VAL A 140 17.70 12.31 -3.48
CA VAL A 140 17.24 11.02 -2.97
C VAL A 140 17.96 10.72 -1.66
N ALA A 141 19.29 10.71 -1.68
CA ALA A 141 20.09 10.39 -0.51
C ALA A 141 19.97 11.42 0.62
N GLU A 142 19.78 12.70 0.29
CA GLU A 142 19.84 13.80 1.24
C GLU A 142 18.46 14.33 1.69
N PHE A 143 17.35 13.95 1.02
CA PHE A 143 16.00 14.45 1.33
C PHE A 143 14.89 13.40 1.21
N THR A 144 14.63 12.82 0.02
CA THR A 144 13.39 12.06 -0.21
C THR A 144 13.31 10.76 0.56
N THR A 145 14.44 10.09 0.81
CA THR A 145 14.46 8.88 1.66
C THR A 145 14.21 9.22 3.12
N TRP A 146 14.67 10.38 3.59
CA TRP A 146 14.58 10.83 4.99
C TRP A 146 13.22 11.37 5.37
N PHE A 147 12.67 12.24 4.52
CA PHE A 147 11.49 13.03 4.84
C PHE A 147 10.26 12.21 5.28
N PRO A 148 9.80 11.18 4.54
CA PRO A 148 8.59 10.46 4.92
C PRO A 148 8.73 9.67 6.23
N ILE A 149 9.93 9.15 6.51
CA ILE A 149 10.22 8.39 7.73
C ILE A 149 10.25 9.33 8.94
N ASN A 150 10.93 10.48 8.83
CA ASN A 150 11.01 11.46 9.90
C ASN A 150 9.61 12.01 10.26
N VAL A 151 8.82 12.38 9.25
CA VAL A 151 7.44 12.85 9.43
C VAL A 151 6.60 11.80 10.16
N MET A 152 6.74 10.53 9.81
CA MET A 152 6.00 9.45 10.45
C MET A 152 6.41 9.25 11.91
N VAL A 153 7.71 9.22 12.21
CA VAL A 153 8.22 9.09 13.59
C VAL A 153 7.69 10.23 14.46
N ASP A 154 7.69 11.45 13.93
CA ASP A 154 7.20 12.63 14.63
C ASP A 154 5.68 12.66 14.75
N MET A 155 4.94 12.23 13.73
CA MET A 155 3.48 12.06 13.80
C MET A 155 3.08 11.03 14.85
N LEU A 156 3.86 9.95 15.02
CA LEU A 156 3.70 8.95 16.07
C LEU A 156 4.07 9.48 17.47
N GLY A 157 4.59 10.70 17.57
CA GLY A 157 4.98 11.32 18.84
C GLY A 157 6.18 10.63 19.48
N LEU A 158 7.08 10.09 18.67
CA LEU A 158 8.31 9.45 19.10
C LEU A 158 9.48 10.45 19.10
N PRO A 159 10.57 10.19 19.85
CA PRO A 159 11.70 11.11 19.92
C PRO A 159 12.42 11.30 18.57
N LYS A 160 12.70 12.55 18.20
CA LYS A 160 13.52 12.89 17.01
C LYS A 160 14.90 12.25 17.01
N SER A 161 15.48 12.01 18.19
CA SER A 161 16.78 11.34 18.34
C SER A 161 16.79 9.91 17.78
N ASP A 162 15.62 9.30 17.61
CA ASP A 162 15.48 7.94 17.12
C ASP A 162 15.31 7.84 15.59
N HIS A 163 15.33 8.96 14.85
CA HIS A 163 15.19 8.97 13.38
C HIS A 163 16.17 8.00 12.71
N GLU A 164 17.46 8.03 13.07
CA GLU A 164 18.47 7.13 12.49
C GLU A 164 18.17 5.65 12.75
N ARG A 165 17.62 5.33 13.93
CA ARG A 165 17.22 3.97 14.30
C ARG A 165 16.08 3.49 13.41
N PHE A 166 15.06 4.32 13.20
CA PHE A 166 13.94 4.02 12.31
C PHE A 166 14.35 3.88 10.85
N HIS A 167 15.31 4.68 10.39
CA HIS A 167 15.94 4.50 9.09
C HIS A 167 16.67 3.16 8.96
N GLY A 168 17.42 2.76 9.98
CA GLY A 168 18.08 1.44 10.02
C GLY A 168 17.08 0.28 9.93
N TRP A 169 15.96 0.38 10.65
CA TRP A 169 14.88 -0.60 10.58
C TRP A 169 14.21 -0.63 9.21
N TYR A 170 13.89 0.53 8.65
CA TYR A 170 13.32 0.63 7.31
C TYR A 170 14.21 -0.06 6.27
N HIS A 171 15.52 0.22 6.25
CA HIS A 171 16.44 -0.41 5.31
C HIS A 171 16.50 -1.93 5.46
N ALA A 172 16.53 -2.43 6.70
CA ALA A 172 16.53 -3.87 6.96
C ALA A 172 15.24 -4.56 6.47
N ILE A 173 14.08 -3.92 6.69
CA ILE A 173 12.80 -4.41 6.20
C ILE A 173 12.78 -4.41 4.66
N MET A 174 13.21 -3.32 4.02
CA MET A 174 13.26 -3.23 2.56
C MET A 174 14.22 -4.25 1.94
N ALA A 175 15.36 -4.49 2.57
CA ALA A 175 16.29 -5.54 2.14
C ALA A 175 15.64 -6.92 2.19
N HIS A 176 14.86 -7.21 3.24
CA HIS A 176 14.12 -8.46 3.37
C HIS A 176 13.05 -8.63 2.29
N LEU A 177 12.23 -7.60 2.03
CA LEU A 177 11.19 -7.66 1.00
C LEU A 177 11.77 -7.86 -0.42
N ASN A 178 13.02 -7.44 -0.63
CA ASN A 178 13.75 -7.62 -1.89
C ASN A 178 14.70 -8.83 -1.88
N ASN A 179 14.68 -9.69 -0.85
CA ASN A 179 15.59 -10.83 -0.70
C ASN A 179 15.22 -12.02 -1.61
N LEU A 180 15.12 -11.79 -2.91
CA LEU A 180 14.72 -12.81 -3.90
C LEU A 180 15.69 -13.99 -3.97
N ALA A 181 16.96 -13.77 -3.64
CA ALA A 181 17.98 -14.81 -3.60
C ALA A 181 17.96 -15.65 -2.31
N GLY A 182 17.16 -15.26 -1.31
CA GLY A 182 17.02 -15.99 -0.06
C GLY A 182 18.28 -15.96 0.82
N ASP A 183 19.02 -14.85 0.83
CA ASP A 183 20.19 -14.67 1.69
C ASP A 183 19.80 -14.82 3.18
N PRO A 184 20.33 -15.82 3.90
CA PRO A 184 20.02 -16.04 5.31
C PRO A 184 20.42 -14.86 6.21
N ALA A 185 21.45 -14.10 5.86
CA ALA A 185 21.90 -12.96 6.65
C ALA A 185 20.90 -11.80 6.61
N VAL A 186 20.31 -11.56 5.42
CA VAL A 186 19.24 -10.56 5.26
C VAL A 186 18.01 -10.94 6.06
N THR A 187 17.62 -12.23 6.02
CA THR A 187 16.52 -12.75 6.84
C THR A 187 16.78 -12.60 8.34
N ALA A 188 17.98 -12.99 8.80
CA ALA A 188 18.35 -12.86 10.22
C ALA A 188 18.34 -11.40 10.70
N ARG A 189 18.81 -10.46 9.88
CA ARG A 189 18.76 -9.02 10.21
C ARG A 189 17.33 -8.51 10.29
N ALA A 190 16.43 -9.00 9.44
CA ALA A 190 15.03 -8.64 9.46
C ALA A 190 14.29 -9.18 10.69
N ASP A 191 14.60 -10.42 11.09
CA ASP A 191 14.10 -11.02 12.33
C ASP A 191 14.52 -10.20 13.57
N GLN A 192 15.80 -9.80 13.61
CA GLN A 192 16.32 -8.94 14.67
C GLN A 192 15.63 -7.56 14.67
N THR A 193 15.42 -6.97 13.49
CA THR A 193 14.71 -5.70 13.33
C THR A 193 13.28 -5.77 13.85
N ARG A 194 12.57 -6.87 13.57
CA ARG A 194 11.20 -7.09 14.08
C ARG A 194 11.18 -7.07 15.60
N GLU A 195 12.16 -7.71 16.24
CA GLU A 195 12.26 -7.79 17.69
C GLU A 195 12.65 -6.44 18.32
N GLU A 196 13.66 -5.76 17.75
CA GLU A 196 14.07 -4.42 18.19
C GLU A 196 12.93 -3.40 18.12
N LEU A 197 12.12 -3.45 17.05
CA LEU A 197 10.94 -2.60 16.89
C LEU A 197 9.86 -2.95 17.91
N ARG A 198 9.67 -4.24 18.19
CA ARG A 198 8.71 -4.73 19.20
C ARG A 198 9.07 -4.25 20.60
N GLU A 199 10.33 -4.45 21.01
CA GLU A 199 10.86 -4.03 22.31
C GLU A 199 10.80 -2.51 22.51
N TYR A 200 10.97 -1.74 21.43
CA TYR A 200 10.91 -0.29 21.49
C TYR A 200 9.48 0.25 21.52
N VAL A 201 8.59 -0.23 20.65
CA VAL A 201 7.26 0.37 20.46
C VAL A 201 6.25 -0.09 21.51
N LEU A 202 6.28 -1.35 21.97
CA LEU A 202 5.28 -1.86 22.91
C LEU A 202 5.23 -1.13 24.27
N PRO A 203 6.37 -0.81 24.92
CA PRO A 203 6.34 -0.02 26.16
C PRO A 203 5.68 1.35 25.96
N ILE A 204 5.98 2.01 24.83
CA ILE A 204 5.41 3.33 24.50
C ILE A 204 3.90 3.21 24.25
N ILE A 205 3.45 2.18 23.55
CA ILE A 205 2.01 1.93 23.34
C ILE A 205 1.28 1.80 24.69
N ARG A 206 1.87 1.04 25.63
CA ARG A 206 1.28 0.83 26.97
C ARG A 206 1.18 2.14 27.75
N GLU A 207 2.25 2.93 27.74
CA GLU A 207 2.25 4.27 28.34
C GLU A 207 1.17 5.17 27.73
N ARG A 208 1.10 5.23 26.39
CA ARG A 208 0.11 6.07 25.68
C ARG A 208 -1.32 5.58 25.81
N ARG A 209 -1.54 4.31 26.12
CA ARG A 209 -2.87 3.76 26.41
C ARG A 209 -3.45 4.29 27.73
N GLU A 210 -2.58 4.61 28.69
CA GLU A 210 -2.95 5.16 29.99
C GLU A 210 -2.89 6.70 30.03
N GLY A 211 -2.22 7.34 29.06
CA GLY A 211 -2.01 8.79 28.99
C GLY A 211 -3.02 9.59 28.15
N ASP A 212 -2.82 10.91 28.15
CA ASP A 212 -3.65 11.92 27.48
C ASP A 212 -2.99 12.57 26.25
N GLY A 213 -1.88 12.01 25.75
CA GLY A 213 -1.15 12.54 24.59
C GLY A 213 -2.01 12.68 23.33
N ASP A 214 -1.62 13.57 22.41
CA ASP A 214 -2.42 13.93 21.22
C ASP A 214 -1.80 13.53 19.88
N ASP A 215 -0.67 12.84 19.91
CA ASP A 215 0.01 12.24 18.75
C ASP A 215 -0.78 11.07 18.16
N LEU A 216 -0.34 10.59 16.99
CA LEU A 216 -1.00 9.49 16.29
C LEU A 216 -1.06 8.20 17.11
N LEU A 217 -0.02 7.86 17.88
CA LEU A 217 0.01 6.62 18.66
C LEU A 217 -1.02 6.67 19.79
N SER A 218 -1.09 7.78 20.53
CA SER A 218 -2.10 8.02 21.56
C SER A 218 -3.52 7.97 21.00
N ARG A 219 -3.73 8.55 19.80
CA ARG A 219 -5.02 8.50 19.11
C ARG A 219 -5.40 7.09 18.68
N LEU A 220 -4.45 6.29 18.18
CA LEU A 220 -4.68 4.88 17.81
C LEU A 220 -5.04 4.03 19.03
N CYS A 221 -4.37 4.22 20.17
CA CYS A 221 -4.66 3.52 21.41
C CYS A 221 -6.09 3.76 21.93
N ARG A 222 -6.66 4.94 21.64
CA ARG A 222 -8.01 5.35 22.05
C ARG A 222 -9.10 5.13 20.99
N ALA A 223 -8.71 4.79 19.76
CA ALA A 223 -9.65 4.57 18.67
C ALA A 223 -10.54 3.36 18.97
N GLU A 224 -11.86 3.54 18.80
CA GLU A 224 -12.87 2.51 19.02
C GLU A 224 -13.95 2.61 17.95
N VAL A 225 -14.35 1.46 17.40
CA VAL A 225 -15.46 1.34 16.45
C VAL A 225 -16.30 0.15 16.88
N ASP A 226 -17.60 0.36 17.13
CA ASP A 226 -18.53 -0.69 17.54
C ASP A 226 -18.06 -1.52 18.77
N GLY A 227 -17.32 -0.90 19.69
CA GLY A 227 -16.74 -1.59 20.87
C GLY A 227 -15.44 -2.35 20.59
N GLU A 228 -14.99 -2.42 19.33
CA GLU A 228 -13.74 -3.04 18.92
C GLU A 228 -12.60 -1.99 18.95
N ARG A 229 -11.45 -2.36 19.52
CA ARG A 229 -10.22 -1.54 19.57
C ARG A 229 -9.04 -2.38 19.09
N MET A 230 -8.00 -1.72 18.58
CA MET A 230 -6.75 -2.40 18.26
C MET A 230 -6.02 -2.81 19.55
N SER A 231 -5.53 -4.04 19.57
CA SER A 231 -4.58 -4.55 20.56
C SER A 231 -3.20 -3.91 20.38
N ASP A 232 -2.34 -4.04 21.40
CA ASP A 232 -1.00 -3.45 21.35
C ASP A 232 -0.14 -4.06 20.23
N GLU A 233 -0.31 -5.36 19.95
CA GLU A 233 0.38 -6.03 18.83
C GLU A 233 -0.14 -5.56 17.48
N GLU A 234 -1.45 -5.31 17.33
CA GLU A 234 -2.02 -4.75 16.10
C GLU A 234 -1.54 -3.31 15.87
N ILE A 235 -1.44 -2.49 16.93
CA ILE A 235 -0.88 -1.13 16.82
C ILE A 235 0.60 -1.20 16.45
N LYS A 236 1.39 -2.08 17.07
CA LYS A 236 2.81 -2.29 16.71
C LYS A 236 2.95 -2.74 15.25
N ALA A 237 2.11 -3.67 14.80
CA ALA A 237 2.12 -4.16 13.42
C ALA A 237 1.77 -3.03 12.45
N PHE A 238 0.83 -2.17 12.82
CA PHE A 238 0.49 -0.99 12.04
C PHE A 238 1.61 0.05 12.00
N VAL A 239 2.29 0.34 13.11
CA VAL A 239 3.49 1.22 13.13
C VAL A 239 4.57 0.67 12.20
N SER A 240 4.82 -0.64 12.26
CA SER A 240 5.76 -1.31 11.36
C SER A 240 5.35 -1.19 9.88
N LEU A 241 4.06 -1.35 9.58
CA LEU A 241 3.52 -1.18 8.23
C LEU A 241 3.70 0.25 7.72
N LEU A 242 3.45 1.25 8.57
CA LEU A 242 3.59 2.66 8.18
C LEU A 242 4.99 2.94 7.66
N LEU A 243 6.05 2.38 8.29
CA LEU A 243 7.44 2.58 7.89
C LEU A 243 7.69 2.26 6.42
N VAL A 244 7.15 1.14 5.94
CA VAL A 244 7.31 0.72 4.54
C VAL A 244 6.29 1.39 3.63
N ALA A 245 5.01 1.34 4.02
CA ALA A 245 3.91 1.80 3.18
C ALA A 245 3.98 3.31 2.90
N GLY A 246 4.37 4.10 3.90
CA GLY A 246 4.52 5.55 3.80
C GLY A 246 5.94 6.00 3.43
N GLY A 247 6.95 5.17 3.68
CA GLY A 247 8.36 5.47 3.40
C GLY A 247 8.65 5.51 1.90
N GLU A 248 8.75 4.33 1.28
CA GLU A 248 9.25 4.19 -0.09
C GLU A 248 8.34 4.86 -1.11
N THR A 249 7.02 4.69 -0.98
CA THR A 249 6.08 5.22 -1.99
C THR A 249 6.11 6.75 -2.04
N THR A 250 6.22 7.41 -0.89
CA THR A 250 6.29 8.87 -0.78
C THR A 250 7.65 9.39 -1.23
N ASP A 251 8.75 8.72 -0.84
CA ASP A 251 10.10 8.95 -1.36
C ASP A 251 10.07 9.03 -2.89
N LYS A 252 9.65 7.93 -3.54
CA LYS A 252 9.71 7.79 -5.00
C LYS A 252 8.76 8.76 -5.69
N ALA A 253 7.62 9.07 -5.09
CA ALA A 253 6.69 10.07 -5.62
C ALA A 253 7.33 11.47 -5.63
N ILE A 254 7.98 11.89 -4.53
CA ILE A 254 8.64 13.20 -4.44
C ILE A 254 9.83 13.25 -5.41
N ALA A 255 10.67 12.22 -5.43
CA ALA A 255 11.82 12.14 -6.34
C ALA A 255 11.37 12.22 -7.80
N SER A 256 10.32 11.47 -8.17
CA SER A 256 9.74 11.50 -9.52
C SER A 256 9.12 12.85 -9.86
N MET A 257 8.45 13.51 -8.91
CA MET A 257 7.88 14.85 -9.11
C MET A 257 8.98 15.85 -9.47
N VAL A 258 10.06 15.89 -8.68
CA VAL A 258 11.18 16.79 -8.93
C VAL A 258 11.82 16.49 -10.28
N ARG A 259 12.09 15.21 -10.58
CA ARG A 259 12.63 14.78 -11.87
C ARG A 259 11.74 15.23 -13.04
N ASN A 260 10.42 15.01 -12.96
CA ASN A 260 9.47 15.36 -14.02
C ASN A 260 9.42 16.88 -14.27
N LEU A 261 9.49 17.69 -13.22
CA LEU A 261 9.56 19.14 -13.33
C LEU A 261 10.89 19.60 -13.96
N LEU A 262 12.01 19.00 -13.57
CA LEU A 262 13.33 19.31 -14.14
C LEU A 262 13.42 18.93 -15.62
N ASP A 263 12.79 17.82 -16.01
CA ASP A 263 12.67 17.40 -17.42
C ASP A 263 11.68 18.27 -18.23
N SER A 264 10.87 19.10 -17.56
CA SER A 264 9.85 19.97 -18.17
C SER A 264 10.00 21.44 -17.73
N PRO A 265 11.01 22.19 -18.23
CA PRO A 265 11.35 23.52 -17.75
C PRO A 265 10.20 24.54 -17.78
N ASP A 266 9.33 24.50 -18.78
CA ASP A 266 8.17 25.39 -18.89
C ASP A 266 7.17 25.16 -17.75
N GLN A 267 6.98 23.89 -17.35
CA GLN A 267 6.08 23.51 -16.26
C GLN A 267 6.70 23.90 -14.91
N LEU A 268 8.01 23.71 -14.75
CA LEU A 268 8.73 24.20 -13.59
C LEU A 268 8.62 25.73 -13.46
N ALA A 269 8.74 26.47 -14.57
CA ALA A 269 8.57 27.93 -14.57
C ALA A 269 7.14 28.33 -14.19
N ALA A 270 6.12 27.66 -14.72
CA ALA A 270 4.72 27.91 -14.38
C ALA A 270 4.45 27.70 -12.88
N VAL A 271 4.92 26.58 -12.30
CA VAL A 271 4.73 26.26 -10.87
C VAL A 271 5.51 27.24 -9.98
N ARG A 272 6.67 27.73 -10.43
CA ARG A 272 7.42 28.77 -9.72
C ARG A 272 6.65 30.10 -9.69
N ALA A 273 5.98 30.45 -10.78
CA ALA A 273 5.16 31.67 -10.87
C ALA A 273 3.83 31.55 -10.11
N ASP A 274 3.23 30.36 -10.07
CA ASP A 274 1.95 30.09 -9.40
C ASP A 274 1.99 28.78 -8.61
N ARG A 275 2.10 28.90 -7.28
CA ARG A 275 2.13 27.75 -6.36
C ARG A 275 0.78 27.04 -6.20
N SER A 276 -0.33 27.64 -6.65
CA SER A 276 -1.63 26.96 -6.63
C SER A 276 -1.67 25.73 -7.56
N LEU A 277 -0.70 25.61 -8.47
CA LEU A 277 -0.53 24.47 -9.37
C LEU A 277 0.05 23.22 -8.69
N ALA A 278 0.47 23.28 -7.43
CA ALA A 278 1.14 22.18 -6.73
C ALA A 278 0.31 20.89 -6.72
N ASP A 279 -0.98 20.97 -6.39
CA ASP A 279 -1.87 19.80 -6.36
C ASP A 279 -1.99 19.12 -7.72
N ALA A 280 -2.04 19.93 -8.79
CA ALA A 280 -2.13 19.43 -10.16
C ALA A 280 -0.83 18.73 -10.60
N VAL A 281 0.33 19.25 -10.18
CA VAL A 281 1.63 18.61 -10.42
C VAL A 281 1.76 17.28 -9.67
N ILE A 282 1.31 17.22 -8.42
CA ILE A 282 1.29 15.99 -7.63
C ILE A 282 0.41 14.94 -8.33
N ALA A 283 -0.81 15.33 -8.71
CA ALA A 283 -1.74 14.44 -9.41
C ALA A 283 -1.18 13.92 -10.74
N GLU A 284 -0.56 14.80 -11.54
CA GLU A 284 0.06 14.41 -12.80
C GLU A 284 1.31 13.54 -12.60
N THR A 285 2.08 13.76 -11.53
CA THR A 285 3.22 12.90 -11.13
C THR A 285 2.74 11.50 -10.84
N LEU A 286 1.70 11.35 -10.01
CA LEU A 286 1.14 10.04 -9.66
C LEU A 286 0.56 9.33 -10.89
N ARG A 287 0.08 10.08 -11.90
CA ARG A 287 -0.39 9.52 -13.18
C ARG A 287 0.76 9.09 -14.09
N PHE A 288 1.82 9.90 -14.20
CA PHE A 288 2.89 9.74 -15.18
C PHE A 288 4.03 8.85 -14.69
N SER A 289 4.39 8.95 -13.40
CA SER A 289 5.47 8.24 -12.72
C SER A 289 5.03 7.81 -11.32
N GLY A 290 3.86 7.17 -11.23
CA GLY A 290 3.35 6.65 -9.96
C GLY A 290 4.33 5.63 -9.35
N PRO A 291 4.61 5.70 -8.04
CA PRO A 291 5.66 4.90 -7.41
C PRO A 291 5.35 3.40 -7.34
N VAL A 292 4.07 3.02 -7.39
CA VAL A 292 3.63 1.62 -7.35
C VAL A 292 3.24 1.16 -8.75
N HIS A 293 4.05 0.27 -9.33
CA HIS A 293 3.81 -0.26 -10.68
C HIS A 293 2.98 -1.54 -10.68
N MET A 294 3.04 -2.32 -9.59
CA MET A 294 2.51 -3.67 -9.54
C MET A 294 1.93 -3.95 -8.14
N ILE A 295 0.80 -4.67 -8.10
CA ILE A 295 0.22 -5.19 -6.86
C ILE A 295 -0.05 -6.68 -7.05
N MET A 296 0.31 -7.49 -6.06
CA MET A 296 0.04 -8.92 -6.08
C MET A 296 -1.34 -9.25 -5.50
N ARG A 297 -1.98 -10.28 -6.05
CA ARG A 297 -3.20 -10.91 -5.55
C ARG A 297 -3.08 -12.42 -5.71
N GLN A 298 -3.91 -13.16 -5.00
CA GLN A 298 -4.04 -14.60 -5.18
C GLN A 298 -5.47 -14.94 -5.57
N THR A 299 -5.65 -15.83 -6.55
CA THR A 299 -6.98 -16.31 -6.92
C THR A 299 -7.49 -17.34 -5.91
N GLU A 300 -8.71 -17.19 -5.38
CA GLU A 300 -9.35 -18.21 -4.52
C GLU A 300 -10.06 -19.29 -5.34
N GLU A 301 -10.53 -18.92 -6.53
CA GLU A 301 -11.19 -19.79 -7.50
C GLU A 301 -10.65 -19.52 -8.91
N ALA A 302 -10.99 -20.38 -9.88
CA ALA A 302 -10.59 -20.12 -11.27
C ALA A 302 -11.33 -18.90 -11.83
N VAL A 303 -10.61 -18.00 -12.50
CA VAL A 303 -11.16 -16.75 -13.05
C VAL A 303 -10.85 -16.62 -14.53
N GLU A 304 -11.85 -16.26 -15.33
CA GLU A 304 -11.69 -15.93 -16.74
C GLU A 304 -11.45 -14.43 -16.93
N LEU A 305 -10.32 -14.06 -17.54
CA LEU A 305 -10.01 -12.68 -17.93
C LEU A 305 -9.44 -12.63 -19.34
N SER A 306 -9.95 -11.74 -20.19
CA SER A 306 -9.49 -11.57 -21.58
C SER A 306 -9.38 -12.89 -22.38
N GLY A 307 -10.27 -13.86 -22.10
CA GLY A 307 -10.28 -15.18 -22.76
C GLY A 307 -9.21 -16.16 -22.27
N THR A 308 -8.61 -15.90 -21.12
CA THR A 308 -7.63 -16.76 -20.45
C THR A 308 -8.12 -17.15 -19.06
N THR A 309 -8.11 -18.45 -18.79
CA THR A 309 -8.41 -19.02 -17.47
C THR A 309 -7.19 -18.93 -16.56
N ILE A 310 -7.32 -18.19 -15.47
CA ILE A 310 -6.37 -18.20 -14.37
C ILE A 310 -6.84 -19.25 -13.35
N PRO A 311 -6.02 -20.25 -12.99
CA PRO A 311 -6.44 -21.31 -12.06
C PRO A 311 -6.60 -20.78 -10.63
N ALA A 312 -7.31 -21.53 -9.79
CA ALA A 312 -7.39 -21.27 -8.35
C ALA A 312 -6.02 -21.42 -7.67
N GLY A 313 -5.76 -20.62 -6.64
CA GLY A 313 -4.51 -20.60 -5.88
C GLY A 313 -3.35 -19.89 -6.57
N ALA A 314 -3.56 -19.30 -7.75
CA ALA A 314 -2.51 -18.70 -8.56
C ALA A 314 -2.14 -17.29 -8.09
N THR A 315 -0.85 -16.98 -8.13
CA THR A 315 -0.34 -15.62 -7.91
C THR A 315 -0.57 -14.77 -9.16
N CYS A 316 -1.17 -13.61 -8.98
CA CYS A 316 -1.44 -12.64 -10.03
C CYS A 316 -0.74 -11.31 -9.73
N ILE A 317 -0.06 -10.75 -10.72
CA ILE A 317 0.57 -9.43 -10.66
C ILE A 317 -0.31 -8.48 -11.48
N LEU A 318 -0.99 -7.58 -10.78
CA LEU A 318 -1.82 -6.52 -11.36
C LEU A 318 -0.94 -5.33 -11.73
N MET A 319 -0.78 -5.07 -13.03
CA MET A 319 0.05 -3.98 -13.54
C MET A 319 -0.74 -2.67 -13.47
N LEU A 320 -0.33 -1.77 -12.57
CA LEU A 320 -1.03 -0.49 -12.33
C LEU A 320 -0.58 0.63 -13.26
N ALA A 321 0.64 0.52 -13.78
CA ALA A 321 1.26 1.56 -14.57
C ALA A 321 0.43 1.86 -15.83
N ARG A 322 0.12 3.15 -16.00
CA ARG A 322 -0.67 3.63 -17.14
C ARG A 322 0.25 3.92 -18.33
N PRO A 323 -0.30 3.90 -19.56
CA PRO A 323 0.45 4.34 -20.72
C PRO A 323 1.00 5.76 -20.50
N ARG A 324 2.30 5.96 -20.71
CA ARG A 324 2.88 7.31 -20.76
C ARG A 324 2.26 8.07 -21.93
N ARG A 325 1.68 9.22 -21.60
CA ARG A 325 1.37 10.30 -22.54
C ARG A 325 2.28 11.47 -22.15
N PRO A 326 2.67 12.35 -23.09
CA PRO A 326 3.51 13.50 -22.77
C PRO A 326 3.00 14.19 -21.51
N TRP A 327 3.92 14.57 -20.64
CA TRP A 327 3.59 15.40 -19.49
C TRP A 327 2.91 16.66 -20.01
N SER A 328 1.63 16.83 -19.68
CA SER A 328 0.79 17.88 -20.25
C SER A 328 0.19 18.72 -19.13
N SER A 329 -0.12 19.98 -19.45
CA SER A 329 -0.32 21.06 -18.49
C SER A 329 -1.22 20.70 -17.29
N PRO A 330 -0.88 21.18 -16.08
CA PRO A 330 -1.76 21.13 -14.91
C PRO A 330 -3.07 21.84 -15.27
N GLY A 331 -4.20 21.11 -15.25
CA GLY A 331 -5.52 21.68 -15.57
C GLY A 331 -6.45 20.78 -16.36
N ARG A 332 -5.98 19.66 -16.94
CA ARG A 332 -6.87 18.60 -17.44
C ARG A 332 -7.05 17.54 -16.36
N PRO A 333 -8.24 17.40 -15.74
CA PRO A 333 -8.48 16.32 -14.80
C PRO A 333 -8.34 14.98 -15.53
N SER A 334 -7.27 14.26 -15.23
CA SER A 334 -7.16 12.87 -15.60
C SER A 334 -8.00 12.04 -14.62
N ARG A 335 -8.73 11.05 -15.12
CA ARG A 335 -9.53 10.15 -14.27
C ARG A 335 -8.61 9.53 -13.20
N PRO A 336 -8.94 9.67 -11.89
CA PRO A 336 -8.14 9.10 -10.83
C PRO A 336 -8.01 7.58 -11.00
N ALA A 337 -6.87 7.02 -10.58
CA ALA A 337 -6.73 5.58 -10.43
C ALA A 337 -7.81 5.07 -9.45
N PRO A 338 -8.38 3.87 -9.68
CA PRO A 338 -9.27 3.28 -8.69
C PRO A 338 -8.49 3.12 -7.38
N PRO A 339 -9.05 3.52 -6.22
CA PRO A 339 -8.36 3.33 -4.96
C PRO A 339 -8.16 1.83 -4.72
N ALA A 340 -6.93 1.42 -4.42
CA ALA A 340 -6.56 0.04 -4.12
C ALA A 340 -7.33 -0.59 -2.94
N SER A 341 -8.16 0.20 -2.24
CA SER A 341 -8.96 -0.17 -1.08
C SER A 341 -10.47 -0.19 -1.31
N SER A 342 -11.01 -0.11 -2.53
CA SER A 342 -12.47 -0.18 -2.73
C SER A 342 -13.01 -1.61 -2.82
N CYS A 343 -12.78 -2.41 -1.78
CA CYS A 343 -13.55 -3.63 -1.52
C CYS A 343 -14.64 -3.33 -0.47
N SER A 344 -15.66 -2.56 -0.84
CA SER A 344 -16.98 -2.57 -0.18
C SER A 344 -17.96 -1.66 -0.91
N ARG A 345 -18.50 -2.14 -2.04
CA ARG A 345 -19.86 -1.73 -2.44
C ARG A 345 -20.66 -3.01 -2.63
N ARG A 346 -21.64 -3.22 -1.75
CA ARG A 346 -22.67 -4.26 -1.92
C ARG A 346 -23.32 -4.07 -3.30
N PRO A 347 -23.62 -5.14 -4.04
CA PRO A 347 -24.56 -5.06 -5.13
C PRO A 347 -25.96 -4.94 -4.51
N THR A 348 -26.59 -3.78 -4.68
CA THR A 348 -28.05 -3.69 -4.59
C THR A 348 -28.59 -4.44 -5.80
N GLY A 349 -29.20 -5.60 -5.58
CA GLY A 349 -29.86 -6.37 -6.62
C GLY A 349 -30.94 -5.55 -7.33
N THR A 350 -30.83 -5.52 -8.65
CA THR A 350 -31.89 -5.34 -9.65
C THR A 350 -33.11 -6.23 -9.29
N SER A 351 -34.36 -5.92 -9.61
CA SER A 351 -34.90 -5.21 -10.78
C SER A 351 -36.37 -4.81 -10.56
N ALA A 352 -36.75 -3.77 -11.32
CA ALA A 352 -38.08 -3.28 -11.64
C ALA A 352 -39.26 -4.26 -11.55
N THR A 353 -40.36 -3.78 -10.96
CA THR A 353 -41.72 -3.95 -11.50
C THR A 353 -42.49 -2.64 -11.35
N SER A 354 -43.06 -2.21 -12.47
CA SER A 354 -43.95 -1.08 -12.62
C SER A 354 -45.36 -1.38 -12.09
N SER A 355 -46.09 -0.29 -11.82
CA SER A 355 -47.56 -0.15 -11.76
C SER A 355 -48.33 -0.85 -10.63
N ALA A 356 -48.82 0.00 -9.71
CA ALA A 356 -49.92 -0.22 -8.75
C ALA A 356 -51.30 -0.19 -9.49
N PRO A 357 -52.48 -0.18 -8.82
CA PRO A 357 -52.79 -0.31 -7.38
C PRO A 357 -54.00 -1.25 -7.08
N THR A 358 -54.24 -1.59 -5.80
CA THR A 358 -55.56 -1.46 -5.10
C THR A 358 -55.55 -2.12 -3.70
N SER A 359 -56.07 -1.35 -2.72
CA SER A 359 -56.83 -1.74 -1.50
C SER A 359 -56.23 -2.75 -0.50
N SER A 360 -56.42 -2.73 0.82
CA SER A 360 -56.92 -1.80 1.84
C SER A 360 -56.84 -2.56 3.18
N THR A 361 -56.85 -1.84 4.32
CA THR A 361 -57.35 -2.28 5.67
C THR A 361 -56.53 -3.34 6.45
N SER A 362 -55.87 -2.94 7.56
CA SER A 362 -56.28 -3.10 8.98
C SER A 362 -56.34 -4.57 9.44
N THR A 363 -55.73 -5.04 10.53
CA THR A 363 -55.85 -4.65 11.96
C THR A 363 -54.89 -5.54 12.78
N GLY A 364 -54.51 -5.10 13.98
CA GLY A 364 -53.61 -5.82 14.90
C GLY A 364 -54.23 -7.00 15.68
N PRO A 365 -53.86 -7.22 16.95
CA PRO A 365 -52.92 -8.28 17.33
C PRO A 365 -53.54 -9.30 18.32
N THR A 366 -52.91 -10.47 18.47
CA THR A 366 -53.14 -11.35 19.62
C THR A 366 -51.88 -12.12 20.04
N SER A 367 -51.63 -12.04 21.35
CA SER A 367 -50.71 -12.83 22.16
C SER A 367 -50.97 -14.33 22.07
N THR A 368 -50.00 -15.17 22.46
CA THR A 368 -49.97 -15.88 23.76
C THR A 368 -48.84 -16.94 23.78
N SER A 369 -48.24 -17.07 24.96
CA SER A 369 -47.16 -17.97 25.39
C SER A 369 -47.29 -19.46 25.05
N ALA A 370 -46.15 -20.17 24.95
CA ALA A 370 -45.86 -21.33 25.80
C ALA A 370 -44.42 -21.86 25.63
N ARG A 371 -43.80 -22.15 26.78
CA ARG A 371 -42.55 -22.90 26.99
C ARG A 371 -42.54 -24.27 26.32
N ARG A 372 -41.36 -24.75 25.91
CA ARG A 372 -40.75 -26.03 26.35
C ARG A 372 -39.38 -26.25 25.70
N SER A 373 -38.33 -26.33 26.53
CA SER A 373 -37.11 -27.10 26.25
C SER A 373 -37.39 -28.59 26.48
N PRO A 374 -36.66 -29.49 25.80
CA PRO A 374 -35.58 -30.19 26.49
C PRO A 374 -34.30 -30.39 25.64
N ALA A 375 -33.15 -30.53 26.30
CA ALA A 375 -31.85 -30.96 25.77
C ALA A 375 -31.71 -32.51 25.84
N PRO A 376 -30.55 -33.12 25.52
CA PRO A 376 -29.61 -33.03 24.38
C PRO A 376 -29.52 -34.40 23.64
N PRO A 377 -28.50 -34.68 22.80
CA PRO A 377 -27.46 -35.61 23.29
C PRO A 377 -26.02 -35.44 22.73
N THR A 378 -25.07 -35.92 23.56
CA THR A 378 -23.81 -36.64 23.27
C THR A 378 -22.72 -36.09 22.33
N THR A 379 -21.62 -35.68 22.98
CA THR A 379 -20.21 -36.10 22.81
C THR A 379 -19.79 -36.88 21.55
N CYS A 380 -18.73 -36.39 20.90
CA CYS A 380 -17.65 -37.23 20.35
C CYS A 380 -16.30 -36.52 20.49
N SER A 381 -15.33 -37.23 21.05
CA SER A 381 -13.95 -36.83 21.32
C SER A 381 -13.02 -37.26 20.17
N SER A 382 -11.93 -36.51 19.96
CA SER A 382 -10.65 -36.83 19.28
C SER A 382 -10.18 -35.61 18.47
N SER A 383 -8.91 -35.28 18.33
CA SER A 383 -7.65 -35.70 18.95
C SER A 383 -6.64 -34.61 18.57
N SER A 384 -5.74 -34.31 19.50
CA SER A 384 -4.55 -33.49 19.30
C SER A 384 -3.71 -33.98 18.11
N GLY A 385 -3.34 -33.08 17.21
CA GLY A 385 -2.37 -33.31 16.15
C GLY A 385 -1.66 -32.01 15.80
N GLY A 386 -0.53 -31.75 16.46
CA GLY A 386 0.36 -30.67 16.07
C GLY A 386 0.89 -30.91 14.66
N THR A 387 0.99 -29.85 13.87
CA THR A 387 1.68 -29.88 12.58
C THR A 387 2.65 -28.70 12.52
N SER A 388 3.91 -29.07 12.39
CA SER A 388 5.05 -28.21 12.16
C SER A 388 4.90 -27.46 10.84
N ALA A 389 5.03 -26.14 10.89
CA ALA A 389 5.20 -25.32 9.69
C ALA A 389 6.62 -25.56 9.14
N SER A 390 6.71 -26.32 8.05
CA SER A 390 7.95 -26.45 7.27
C SER A 390 8.01 -25.31 6.27
N ALA A 391 8.97 -24.40 6.46
CA ALA A 391 9.36 -23.42 5.46
C ALA A 391 9.92 -24.17 4.23
N ARG A 392 9.28 -24.00 3.07
CA ARG A 392 9.81 -24.54 1.81
C ARG A 392 10.77 -23.53 1.20
N CYS A 393 12.06 -23.83 1.30
CA CYS A 393 13.10 -23.20 0.49
C CYS A 393 12.91 -23.60 -0.99
N TRP A 394 13.07 -22.62 -1.89
CA TRP A 394 13.11 -22.82 -3.33
C TRP A 394 14.42 -23.53 -3.74
N PRO A 395 14.41 -24.51 -4.67
CA PRO A 395 15.64 -25.04 -5.22
C PRO A 395 16.17 -24.10 -6.32
N ALA A 396 17.46 -23.76 -6.25
CA ALA A 396 18.17 -22.99 -7.26
C ALA A 396 18.28 -23.77 -8.60
N PRO A 397 18.20 -23.10 -9.77
CA PRO A 397 18.28 -23.77 -11.06
C PRO A 397 19.74 -24.12 -11.41
N ARG A 398 19.92 -25.28 -12.06
CA ARG A 398 21.18 -25.73 -12.69
C ARG A 398 21.38 -25.10 -14.05
#